data_AF-A0A6J6QNH1-F1
#
_entry.id   AF-A0A6J6QNH1-F1
#
_cell.length_a   1.000
_cell.length_b   1.000
_cell.length_c   1.000
_cell.angle_alpha   90.00
_cell.angle_beta   90.00
_cell.angle_gamma   90.00
#
_symmetry.space_group_name_H-M   'P 1'
#
loop_
_entity.id
_entity.type
_entity.pdbx_description
1 polymer ?
#
loop_
_entity_poly.entity_id
_entity_poly.type
_entity_poly.pdbx_seq_one_letter_code
_entity_poly.pdbx_strand_id
1 'polypeptide(L)'
;MVLLVSTDEVVPVSVVTVSVTPVSATTVSVVPVSVVTVSVTPVSATTVAVVPVSVVTVSITPVSATTVSVVPLSVVSMEVEPVSVTSVVTVPVSVTSVEIVPVSVTSVVVPESPTGEPECSTPAPGSYSTPTPGSYSPLMGS
;
A
#
# COMPACT_ATOMS: atom_id res chain seq x y z
N MET A 1 6.39 -17.03 23.69
CA MET A 1 7.69 -17.30 23.05
C MET A 1 8.36 -15.94 22.85
N VAL A 2 9.36 -15.61 23.66
CA VAL A 2 10.10 -14.34 23.51
C VAL A 2 11.11 -14.56 22.38
N LEU A 3 10.79 -14.07 21.20
CA LEU A 3 11.67 -14.10 20.04
C LEU A 3 12.59 -12.87 20.10
N LEU A 4 13.82 -13.08 20.57
CA LEU A 4 14.94 -12.17 20.29
C LEU A 4 15.48 -12.57 18.91
N VAL A 5 15.18 -11.76 17.89
CA VAL A 5 15.52 -12.09 16.49
C VAL A 5 16.32 -10.93 15.91
N SER A 6 17.53 -11.21 15.42
CA SER A 6 18.41 -10.18 14.86
C SER A 6 17.91 -9.67 13.49
N THR A 7 17.21 -10.51 12.73
CA THR A 7 16.59 -10.23 11.42
C THR A 7 15.48 -11.27 11.16
N ASP A 8 14.22 -10.85 11.09
CA ASP A 8 13.08 -11.71 10.75
C ASP A 8 12.58 -11.33 9.35
N GLU A 9 12.78 -12.21 8.38
CA GLU A 9 12.29 -12.07 7.00
C GLU A 9 11.17 -13.09 6.80
N VAL A 10 9.94 -12.62 6.63
CA VAL A 10 8.77 -13.48 6.39
C VAL A 10 8.28 -13.27 4.96
N VAL A 11 8.37 -14.32 4.14
CA VAL A 11 7.95 -14.31 2.73
C VAL A 11 6.84 -15.34 2.48
N PRO A 12 5.57 -15.01 2.77
CA PRO A 12 4.44 -15.88 2.48
C PRO A 12 3.94 -15.66 1.04
N VAL A 13 3.74 -16.77 0.31
CA VAL A 13 3.30 -16.73 -1.10
C VAL A 13 1.78 -16.57 -1.22
N SER A 14 1.01 -17.27 -0.39
CA SER A 14 -0.46 -17.17 -0.39
C SER A 14 -1.01 -17.62 0.96
N VAL A 15 -1.48 -16.68 1.77
CA VAL A 15 -2.07 -16.97 3.08
C VAL A 15 -3.20 -16.01 3.39
N VAL A 16 -4.13 -16.40 4.25
CA VAL A 16 -5.22 -15.50 4.66
C VAL A 16 -4.68 -14.41 5.59
N THR A 17 -3.85 -14.78 6.55
CA THR A 17 -3.36 -13.88 7.60
C THR A 17 -1.88 -14.09 7.88
N VAL A 18 -1.13 -13.00 8.02
CA VAL A 18 0.26 -12.98 8.51
C VAL A 18 0.29 -12.12 9.77
N SER A 19 0.84 -12.63 10.86
CA SER A 19 1.01 -11.89 12.11
C SER A 19 2.43 -12.04 12.65
N VAL A 20 3.13 -10.92 12.87
CA VAL A 20 4.53 -10.90 13.33
C VAL A 20 4.63 -10.04 14.60
N THR A 21 5.09 -10.64 15.71
CA THR A 21 5.09 -10.01 17.07
C THR A 21 6.44 -10.15 17.80
N PRO A 22 7.52 -9.53 17.30
CA PRO A 22 8.84 -9.66 17.93
C PRO A 22 8.95 -8.75 19.17
N VAL A 23 9.66 -9.23 20.19
CA VAL A 23 9.90 -8.44 21.41
C VAL A 23 11.05 -7.45 21.19
N SER A 24 12.08 -7.83 20.45
CA SER A 24 13.13 -6.92 20.03
C SER A 24 13.71 -7.40 18.71
N ALA A 25 13.84 -6.47 17.76
CA ALA A 25 14.44 -6.74 16.47
C ALA A 25 15.26 -5.54 15.99
N THR A 26 16.36 -5.78 15.28
CA THR A 26 17.02 -4.69 14.55
C THR A 26 16.20 -4.35 13.31
N THR A 27 15.78 -5.37 12.58
CA THR A 27 14.98 -5.24 11.36
C THR A 27 13.86 -6.26 11.34
N VAL A 28 12.65 -5.81 11.04
CA VAL A 28 11.48 -6.66 10.74
C VAL A 28 11.09 -6.42 9.30
N SER A 29 11.06 -7.47 8.48
CA SER A 29 10.73 -7.38 7.05
C SER A 29 9.68 -8.40 6.69
N VAL A 30 8.59 -7.94 6.08
CA VAL A 30 7.48 -8.79 5.66
C VAL A 30 7.17 -8.54 4.18
N VAL A 31 7.33 -9.58 3.36
CA VAL A 31 7.12 -9.51 1.90
C VAL A 31 6.06 -10.52 1.46
N PRO A 32 4.77 -10.21 1.64
CA PRO A 32 3.68 -11.08 1.22
C PRO A 32 3.37 -10.88 -0.27
N VAL A 33 3.15 -11.98 -0.99
CA VAL A 33 2.73 -11.93 -2.40
C VAL A 33 1.21 -11.72 -2.51
N SER A 34 0.43 -12.61 -1.91
CA SER A 34 -1.04 -12.51 -1.92
C SER A 34 -1.60 -12.83 -0.55
N VAL A 35 -2.07 -11.81 0.18
CA VAL A 35 -2.54 -11.97 1.56
C VAL A 35 -3.83 -11.17 1.80
N VAL A 36 -4.74 -11.67 2.65
CA VAL A 36 -5.91 -10.85 3.02
C VAL A 36 -5.51 -9.83 4.07
N THR A 37 -4.87 -10.27 5.16
CA THR A 37 -4.48 -9.38 6.27
C THR A 37 -3.03 -9.59 6.71
N VAL A 38 -2.31 -8.49 6.90
CA VAL A 38 -0.95 -8.48 7.48
C VAL A 38 -0.96 -7.63 8.74
N SER A 39 -0.52 -8.20 9.86
CA SER A 39 -0.35 -7.49 11.13
C SER A 39 1.09 -7.59 11.65
N VAL A 40 1.68 -6.44 11.99
CA VAL A 40 3.07 -6.37 12.47
C VAL A 40 3.13 -5.51 13.73
N THR A 41 3.44 -6.14 14.88
CA THR A 41 3.35 -5.51 16.20
C THR A 41 4.65 -5.69 17.01
N PRO A 42 5.76 -5.03 16.63
CA PRO A 42 7.02 -5.14 17.36
C PRO A 42 7.00 -4.31 18.64
N VAL A 43 7.53 -4.86 19.73
CA VAL A 43 7.71 -4.10 20.99
C VAL A 43 8.88 -3.12 20.85
N SER A 44 9.96 -3.50 20.18
CA SER A 44 11.08 -2.61 19.87
C SER A 44 11.73 -3.01 18.56
N ALA A 45 11.81 -2.07 17.61
CA ALA A 45 12.46 -2.26 16.33
C ALA A 45 13.34 -1.06 15.97
N THR A 46 14.47 -1.26 15.31
CA THR A 46 15.13 -0.12 14.64
C THR A 46 14.39 0.17 13.34
N THR A 47 14.12 -0.86 12.55
CA THR A 47 13.48 -0.72 11.24
C THR A 47 12.34 -1.74 11.09
N VAL A 48 11.19 -1.28 10.63
CA VAL A 48 10.07 -2.12 10.18
C VAL A 48 9.85 -1.85 8.70
N ALA A 49 9.93 -2.88 7.87
CA ALA A 49 9.73 -2.82 6.43
C ALA A 49 8.61 -3.79 6.01
N VAL A 50 7.60 -3.31 5.28
CA VAL A 50 6.52 -4.16 4.76
C VAL A 50 6.34 -3.88 3.28
N VAL A 51 6.53 -4.91 2.45
CA VAL A 51 6.50 -4.80 0.97
C VAL A 51 5.49 -5.80 0.41
N PRO A 52 4.18 -5.49 0.46
CA PRO A 52 3.16 -6.38 -0.07
C PRO A 52 2.97 -6.20 -1.58
N VAL A 53 2.83 -7.31 -2.31
CA VAL A 53 2.46 -7.28 -3.74
C VAL A 53 0.96 -7.09 -3.91
N SER A 54 0.14 -7.85 -3.19
CA SER A 54 -1.31 -7.70 -3.19
C SER A 54 -1.87 -8.06 -1.83
N VAL A 55 -2.47 -7.07 -1.16
CA VAL A 55 -3.04 -7.27 0.16
C VAL A 55 -4.36 -6.51 0.32
N VAL A 56 -5.29 -7.04 1.11
CA VAL A 56 -6.51 -6.27 1.42
C VAL A 56 -6.20 -5.28 2.53
N THR A 57 -5.65 -5.76 3.65
CA THR A 57 -5.43 -4.95 4.84
C THR A 57 -4.01 -5.10 5.37
N VAL A 58 -3.35 -3.98 5.69
CA VAL A 58 -2.07 -3.93 6.42
C VAL A 58 -2.27 -3.14 7.70
N SER A 59 -1.89 -3.73 8.84
CA SER A 59 -1.91 -3.07 10.15
C SER A 59 -0.52 -3.15 10.80
N ILE A 60 0.04 -2.01 11.18
CA ILE A 60 1.38 -1.91 11.77
C ILE A 60 1.30 -1.11 13.07
N THR A 61 1.57 -1.77 14.20
CA THR A 61 1.46 -1.21 15.56
C THR A 61 2.76 -1.41 16.36
N PRO A 62 3.84 -0.68 16.05
CA PRO A 62 5.07 -0.74 16.81
C PRO A 62 4.94 0.06 18.12
N VAL A 63 5.39 -0.54 19.23
CA VAL A 63 5.51 0.19 20.50
C VAL A 63 6.68 1.17 20.46
N SER A 64 7.79 0.79 19.82
CA SER A 64 8.92 1.67 19.59
C SER A 64 9.62 1.28 18.30
N ALA A 65 9.74 2.23 17.37
CA ALA A 65 10.46 2.06 16.11
C ALA A 65 11.33 3.29 15.81
N THR A 66 12.50 3.13 15.18
CA THR A 66 13.16 4.31 14.58
C THR A 66 12.50 4.64 13.25
N THR A 67 12.35 3.62 12.40
CA THR A 67 11.82 3.80 11.04
C THR A 67 10.76 2.75 10.76
N VAL A 68 9.62 3.18 10.22
CA VAL A 68 8.61 2.32 9.62
C VAL A 68 8.54 2.66 8.14
N SER A 69 8.72 1.66 7.27
CA SER A 69 8.68 1.79 5.82
C SER A 69 7.69 0.80 5.23
N VAL A 70 6.77 1.27 4.41
CA VAL A 70 5.74 0.43 3.79
C VAL A 70 5.67 0.75 2.31
N VAL A 71 5.90 -0.25 1.47
CA VAL A 71 5.96 -0.10 0.01
C VAL A 71 5.00 -1.11 -0.64
N PRO A 72 3.68 -0.82 -0.65
CA PRO A 72 2.71 -1.71 -1.25
C PRO A 72 2.60 -1.48 -2.76
N LEU A 73 2.53 -2.58 -3.52
CA LEU A 73 2.14 -2.52 -4.94
C LEU A 73 0.62 -2.35 -5.08
N SER A 74 -0.16 -3.07 -4.29
CA SER A 74 -1.62 -2.93 -4.25
C SER A 74 -2.14 -3.26 -2.86
N VAL A 75 -2.79 -2.28 -2.22
CA VAL A 75 -3.44 -2.44 -0.92
C VAL A 75 -4.81 -1.74 -0.90
N VAL A 76 -5.81 -2.34 -0.27
CA VAL A 76 -7.10 -1.66 -0.10
C VAL A 76 -7.02 -0.70 1.09
N SER A 77 -6.61 -1.21 2.25
CA SER A 77 -6.56 -0.45 3.49
C SER A 77 -5.22 -0.63 4.19
N MET A 78 -4.64 0.48 4.63
CA MET A 78 -3.41 0.49 5.39
C MET A 78 -3.58 1.32 6.66
N GLU A 79 -3.23 0.73 7.79
CA GLU A 79 -3.31 1.32 9.13
C GLU A 79 -1.93 1.27 9.80
N VAL A 80 -1.45 2.42 10.28
CA VAL A 80 -0.17 2.53 10.99
C VAL A 80 -0.39 3.30 12.29
N GLU A 81 -0.33 2.58 13.41
CA GLU A 81 -0.57 3.12 14.75
C GLU A 81 0.66 2.93 15.66
N PRO A 82 1.71 3.73 15.48
CA PRO A 82 2.91 3.65 16.29
C PRO A 82 2.75 4.39 17.62
N VAL A 83 3.21 3.78 18.72
CA VAL A 83 3.27 4.47 20.02
C VAL A 83 4.44 5.47 20.03
N SER A 84 5.58 5.11 19.46
CA SER A 84 6.73 6.00 19.34
C SER A 84 7.54 5.64 18.11
N VAL A 85 7.62 6.57 17.15
CA VAL A 85 8.39 6.39 15.92
C VAL A 85 9.12 7.66 15.51
N THR A 86 10.34 7.55 15.00
CA THR A 86 11.03 8.74 14.46
C THR A 86 10.49 9.08 13.08
N SER A 87 10.44 8.09 12.18
CA SER A 87 10.03 8.30 10.80
C SER A 87 9.06 7.22 10.30
N VAL A 88 7.97 7.65 9.68
CA VAL A 88 7.06 6.77 8.92
C VAL A 88 7.16 7.14 7.45
N VAL A 89 7.44 6.16 6.60
CA VAL A 89 7.56 6.30 5.15
C VAL A 89 6.58 5.34 4.50
N THR A 90 5.66 5.84 3.70
CA THR A 90 4.67 5.02 2.99
C THR A 90 4.70 5.36 1.51
N VAL A 91 5.11 4.41 0.66
CA VAL A 91 5.23 4.62 -0.79
C VAL A 91 4.32 3.63 -1.54
N PRO A 92 3.02 3.95 -1.68
CA PRO A 92 2.08 3.06 -2.34
C PRO A 92 2.07 3.29 -3.86
N VAL A 93 2.07 2.19 -4.63
CA VAL A 93 1.76 2.26 -6.08
C VAL A 93 0.25 2.39 -6.28
N SER A 94 -0.55 1.65 -5.51
CA SER A 94 -2.02 1.74 -5.53
C SER A 94 -2.57 1.43 -4.14
N VAL A 95 -3.20 2.44 -3.53
CA VAL A 95 -3.87 2.32 -2.24
C VAL A 95 -5.23 3.01 -2.27
N THR A 96 -6.25 2.37 -1.69
CA THR A 96 -7.58 3.01 -1.56
C THR A 96 -7.66 3.89 -0.31
N SER A 97 -7.09 3.43 0.81
CA SER A 97 -7.11 4.18 2.07
C SER A 97 -5.82 3.96 2.87
N VAL A 98 -5.29 5.06 3.42
CA VAL A 98 -4.16 5.08 4.35
C VAL A 98 -4.56 5.86 5.57
N GLU A 99 -4.44 5.23 6.74
CA GLU A 99 -4.64 5.84 8.04
C GLU A 99 -3.35 5.71 8.87
N ILE A 100 -2.87 6.83 9.41
CA ILE A 100 -1.68 6.89 10.24
C ILE A 100 -2.04 7.65 11.52
N VAL A 101 -2.08 6.95 12.66
CA VAL A 101 -2.44 7.51 13.97
C VAL A 101 -1.28 7.30 14.95
N PRO A 102 -0.26 8.18 14.92
CA PRO A 102 0.88 8.08 15.81
C PRO A 102 0.59 8.74 17.16
N VAL A 103 1.00 8.11 18.26
CA VAL A 103 1.02 8.77 19.58
C VAL A 103 2.20 9.75 19.67
N SER A 104 3.33 9.40 19.07
CA SER A 104 4.51 10.28 19.00
C SER A 104 5.30 9.98 17.72
N VAL A 105 5.35 10.97 16.82
CA VAL A 105 6.10 10.90 15.56
C VAL A 105 6.89 12.18 15.29
N THR A 106 8.11 12.05 14.79
CA THR A 106 8.92 13.21 14.37
C THR A 106 8.66 13.57 12.91
N SER A 107 8.53 12.58 12.02
CA SER A 107 8.31 12.81 10.60
C SER A 107 7.42 11.74 9.98
N VAL A 108 6.46 12.18 9.17
CA VAL A 108 5.63 11.30 8.34
C VAL A 108 5.79 11.73 6.89
N VAL A 109 6.17 10.78 6.04
CA VAL A 109 6.36 10.96 4.61
C VAL A 109 5.41 9.99 3.90
N VAL A 110 4.35 10.55 3.31
CA VAL A 110 3.47 9.85 2.39
C VAL A 110 3.57 10.58 1.06
N PRO A 111 4.42 10.16 0.11
CA PRO A 111 4.30 10.58 -1.27
C PRO A 111 2.86 10.37 -1.74
N GLU A 112 2.26 11.42 -2.29
CA GLU A 112 0.99 11.30 -2.98
C GLU A 112 1.11 10.23 -4.06
N SER A 113 0.18 9.27 -4.05
CA SER A 113 0.01 8.36 -5.18
C SER A 113 -0.22 9.22 -6.43
N PRO A 114 0.33 8.86 -7.60
CA PRO A 114 0.00 9.54 -8.85
C PRO A 114 -1.50 9.39 -9.11
N THR A 115 -2.27 10.36 -8.64
CA THR A 115 -3.69 10.53 -8.98
C THR A 115 -3.70 11.11 -10.38
N GLY A 116 -3.63 10.22 -11.36
CA GLY A 116 -3.79 10.54 -12.77
C GLY A 116 -4.67 9.48 -13.40
N GLU A 117 -5.98 9.73 -13.39
CA GLU A 117 -6.87 9.22 -14.43
C GLU A 117 -6.20 9.43 -15.81
N PRO A 118 -6.41 8.56 -16.81
CA PRO A 118 -6.16 9.01 -18.17
C PRO A 118 -7.08 10.21 -18.37
N GLU A 119 -6.51 11.41 -18.51
CA GLU A 119 -7.24 12.59 -18.95
C GLU A 119 -7.76 12.31 -20.36
N CYS A 120 -8.87 11.58 -20.47
CA CYS A 120 -9.67 11.55 -21.66
C CYS A 120 -10.29 12.94 -21.72
N SER A 121 -9.60 13.84 -22.43
CA SER A 121 -10.09 15.15 -22.76
C SER A 121 -11.53 15.01 -23.25
N THR A 122 -12.49 15.32 -22.38
CA THR A 122 -13.88 15.37 -22.77
C THR A 122 -13.98 16.62 -23.63
N PRO A 123 -14.30 16.52 -24.94
CA PRO A 123 -14.45 17.71 -25.75
C PRO A 123 -15.59 18.53 -25.17
N ALA A 124 -15.38 19.84 -25.02
CA ALA A 124 -16.41 20.78 -24.59
C ALA A 124 -17.72 20.55 -25.40
N PRO A 125 -18.91 20.64 -24.77
CA PRO A 125 -20.16 20.49 -25.48
C PRO A 125 -20.39 21.75 -26.34
N GLY A 126 -20.12 21.63 -27.64
CA GLY A 126 -20.29 22.70 -28.62
C GLY A 126 -19.21 22.58 -29.69
N SER A 127 -19.43 21.79 -30.73
CA SER A 127 -20.13 22.29 -31.91
C SER A 127 -20.68 21.12 -32.69
N TYR A 128 -22.01 21.04 -32.78
CA TYR A 128 -22.67 20.14 -33.72
C TYR A 128 -22.44 20.67 -35.14
N SER A 129 -21.54 20.05 -35.88
CA SER A 129 -21.59 20.09 -37.34
C SER A 129 -22.39 18.88 -37.79
N THR A 130 -23.62 19.12 -38.23
CA THR A 130 -24.51 18.10 -38.80
C THR A 130 -23.84 17.41 -39.99
N PRO A 131 -23.81 16.07 -40.07
CA PRO A 131 -23.37 15.39 -41.27
C PRO A 131 -24.43 15.52 -42.37
N THR A 132 -24.01 16.01 -43.55
CA THR A 132 -24.78 15.94 -44.80
C THR A 132 -25.12 14.48 -45.13
N PRO A 133 -26.38 14.13 -45.42
CA PRO A 133 -26.77 12.75 -45.67
C PRO A 133 -26.46 12.31 -47.11
N GLY A 134 -25.80 11.15 -47.24
CA GLY A 134 -25.53 10.47 -48.51
C GLY A 134 -24.09 9.94 -48.53
N SER A 135 -23.79 8.66 -48.44
CA SER A 135 -24.32 7.56 -49.24
C SER A 135 -24.01 6.23 -48.55
N TYR A 136 -24.97 5.31 -48.62
CA TYR A 136 -24.83 3.92 -48.20
C TYR A 136 -23.90 3.16 -49.14
N SER A 137 -23.17 2.18 -48.61
CA SER A 137 -23.00 0.85 -49.24
C SER A 137 -22.56 -0.18 -48.19
N PRO A 138 -23.34 -1.24 -47.94
CA PRO A 138 -22.94 -2.36 -47.10
C PRO A 138 -22.20 -3.38 -47.97
N LEU A 139 -21.00 -3.80 -47.57
CA LEU A 139 -20.42 -5.03 -48.09
C LEU A 139 -20.51 -6.12 -47.03
N MET A 140 -21.50 -6.96 -47.26
CA MET A 140 -21.74 -8.28 -46.67
C MET A 140 -20.53 -9.19 -46.95
N GLY A 141 -20.24 -10.10 -46.02
CA GLY A 141 -18.97 -10.82 -45.94
C GLY A 141 -18.71 -11.91 -46.96
N SER A 142 -17.51 -12.48 -46.85
CA SER A 142 -17.18 -13.92 -46.86
C SER A 142 -15.76 -14.09 -46.34
#